data_AF-A0A174HYL4-F1
#
_entry.id   AF-A0A174HYL4-F1
#
_cell.length_a   1.000
_cell.length_b   1.000
_cell.length_c   1.000
_cell.angle_alpha   90.00
_cell.angle_beta   90.00
_cell.angle_gamma   90.00
#
_symmetry.space_group_name_H-M   'P 1'
#
loop_
_entity.id
_entity.type
_entity.pdbx_description
1 polymer ?
#
loop_
_entity_poly.entity_id
_entity_poly.type
_entity_poly.pdbx_seq_one_letter_code
_entity_poly.pdbx_strand_id
1 'polypeptide(L)'
;MRNTILISLLLMLLPVSVSAQFYTITRDSEILPTERRKESYNRAAKDVTEGKKNKMMSKNTLTVGPDNQKKLEDNSRNSDRKVSLKTELQKNADDITKSENNLPELTIPNLYKEIIRNGILYPKIVLAQAILETGWFRSSVCRNKHNLFGLTNPRTGKYYEFNHWTESVRAYYTKVQYKYKGGNYLLWLDEIGYAEDPRYVREIIQVLKLI
;
A
#
# COMPACT_ATOMS: atom_id res chain seq x y z
N MET A 1 33.70 16.41 61.47
CA MET A 1 33.51 15.96 60.08
C MET A 1 32.49 14.84 60.06
N ARG A 2 31.36 15.05 59.34
CA ARG A 2 30.38 14.04 58.84
C ARG A 2 29.69 13.21 59.94
N ASN A 3 28.49 13.54 60.44
CA ASN A 3 27.19 13.70 59.74
C ASN A 3 26.94 12.67 58.62
N THR A 4 25.72 12.11 58.65
CA THR A 4 24.92 11.56 57.52
C THR A 4 24.67 10.05 57.37
N ILE A 5 25.08 9.14 58.27
CA ILE A 5 24.80 7.69 58.03
C ILE A 5 23.53 7.17 58.72
N LEU A 6 23.13 7.70 59.88
CA LEU A 6 21.97 7.13 60.62
C LEU A 6 20.64 7.86 60.42
N ILE A 7 20.58 8.89 59.59
CA ILE A 7 19.34 9.61 59.22
C ILE A 7 18.83 9.18 57.83
N SER A 8 19.63 8.43 57.07
CA SER A 8 19.26 7.98 55.72
C SER A 8 18.35 6.74 55.67
N LEU A 9 18.15 6.05 56.80
CA LEU A 9 17.39 4.79 56.85
C LEU A 9 15.95 4.93 57.40
N LEU A 10 15.52 6.13 57.80
CA LEU A 10 14.19 6.38 58.39
C LEU A 10 13.26 7.21 57.48
N LEU A 11 13.46 7.19 56.16
CA LEU A 11 12.59 7.88 55.19
C LEU A 11 11.85 6.95 54.22
N MET A 12 11.92 5.64 54.42
CA MET A 12 11.23 4.64 53.58
C MET A 12 9.86 4.19 54.13
N LEU A 13 9.31 4.89 55.13
CA LEU A 13 8.03 4.54 55.80
C LEU A 13 7.00 5.67 55.72
N LEU A 14 6.88 6.35 54.58
CA LEU A 14 5.72 7.19 54.30
C LEU A 14 4.92 6.56 53.15
N PRO A 15 3.65 6.17 53.36
CA PRO A 15 2.79 5.82 52.26
C PRO A 15 2.58 7.07 51.42
N VAL A 16 3.05 7.06 50.17
CA VAL A 16 2.67 8.10 49.21
C VAL A 16 1.21 7.85 48.85
N SER A 17 0.30 8.45 49.59
CA SER A 17 -1.12 8.47 49.26
C SER A 17 -1.31 9.34 48.02
N VAL A 18 -1.23 8.72 46.84
CA VAL A 18 -1.69 9.35 45.60
C VAL A 18 -3.21 9.38 45.64
N SER A 19 -3.78 10.51 46.04
CA SER A 19 -5.22 10.77 45.88
C SER A 19 -5.47 11.17 44.43
N ALA A 20 -5.84 10.20 43.59
CA ALA A 20 -6.47 10.50 42.31
C ALA A 20 -7.92 10.95 42.57
N GLN A 21 -8.22 12.23 42.33
CA GLN A 21 -9.60 12.72 42.29
C GLN A 21 -10.22 12.29 40.96
N PHE A 22 -10.98 11.20 40.98
CA PHE A 22 -11.84 10.83 39.85
C PHE A 22 -13.06 11.74 39.85
N TYR A 23 -13.19 12.59 38.84
CA TYR A 23 -14.48 13.19 38.52
C TYR A 23 -15.36 12.11 37.89
N THR A 24 -16.22 11.51 38.70
CA THR A 24 -17.29 10.62 38.21
C THR A 24 -18.34 11.46 37.49
N ILE A 25 -18.32 11.45 36.15
CA ILE A 25 -19.52 11.73 35.37
C ILE A 25 -20.35 10.46 35.40
N THR A 26 -21.45 10.49 36.14
CA THR A 26 -22.49 9.47 36.10
C THR A 26 -23.06 9.43 34.68
N ARG A 27 -22.75 8.36 33.94
CA ARG A 27 -23.56 7.95 32.78
C ARG A 27 -23.62 6.44 32.79
N ASP A 28 -24.75 5.94 33.26
CA ASP A 28 -25.15 4.55 33.13
C ASP A 28 -25.09 4.16 31.64
N SER A 29 -24.20 3.23 31.28
CA SER A 29 -24.31 2.35 30.11
C SER A 29 -23.18 1.31 30.17
N GLU A 30 -23.59 0.06 30.15
CA GLU A 30 -22.81 -1.17 30.29
C GLU A 30 -21.61 -1.26 29.32
N ILE A 31 -20.53 -1.91 29.78
CA ILE A 31 -19.32 -2.18 29.00
C ILE A 31 -19.62 -3.33 28.04
N LEU A 32 -19.87 -3.01 26.77
CA LEU A 32 -19.81 -3.93 25.64
C LEU A 32 -18.49 -3.75 24.87
N PRO A 33 -18.02 -4.76 24.11
CA PRO A 33 -16.74 -4.73 23.42
C PRO A 33 -16.67 -3.53 22.48
N THR A 34 -15.54 -2.83 22.46
CA THR A 34 -15.33 -1.61 21.68
C THR A 34 -15.43 -1.87 20.17
N GLU A 35 -16.66 -1.88 19.66
CA GLU A 35 -16.93 -1.59 18.26
C GLU A 35 -16.67 -0.10 18.01
N ARG A 36 -15.80 0.18 17.04
CA ARG A 36 -15.43 1.53 16.60
C ARG A 36 -16.71 2.27 16.17
N ARG A 37 -17.26 3.14 17.02
CA ARG A 37 -18.44 3.95 16.70
C ARG A 37 -18.04 5.00 15.66
N LYS A 38 -18.25 4.68 14.38
CA LYS A 38 -18.01 5.58 13.25
C LYS A 38 -19.20 6.54 13.13
N GLU A 39 -18.96 7.83 13.37
CA GLU A 39 -19.90 8.87 12.98
C GLU A 39 -20.01 8.88 11.45
N SER A 40 -21.23 8.73 10.94
CA SER A 40 -21.51 8.72 9.51
C SER A 40 -21.36 10.13 8.94
N TYR A 41 -20.25 10.42 8.27
CA TYR A 41 -20.15 11.62 7.45
C TYR A 41 -21.00 11.44 6.18
N ASN A 42 -22.03 12.26 6.04
CA ASN A 42 -22.94 12.25 4.89
C ASN A 42 -22.16 12.48 3.58
N ARG A 43 -22.11 11.47 2.71
CA ARG A 43 -21.58 11.61 1.34
C ARG A 43 -22.56 12.40 0.49
N ALA A 44 -22.19 13.61 0.12
CA ALA A 44 -22.73 14.23 -1.08
C ALA A 44 -22.29 13.39 -2.30
N ALA A 45 -23.24 12.71 -2.91
CA ALA A 45 -23.04 11.98 -4.16
C ALA A 45 -22.53 12.95 -5.24
N LYS A 46 -21.34 12.68 -5.77
CA LYS A 46 -20.90 13.25 -7.05
C LYS A 46 -20.34 12.13 -7.90
N ASP A 47 -21.11 11.77 -8.93
CA ASP A 47 -20.70 10.92 -10.04
C ASP A 47 -19.33 11.36 -10.57
N VAL A 48 -18.36 10.46 -10.47
CA VAL A 48 -17.04 10.65 -11.08
C VAL A 48 -17.08 9.98 -12.45
N THR A 49 -17.52 10.75 -13.44
CA THR A 49 -17.47 10.38 -14.86
C THR A 49 -16.02 10.08 -15.28
N GLU A 50 -15.88 9.12 -16.18
CA GLU A 50 -14.63 8.50 -16.65
C GLU A 50 -13.53 9.49 -17.07
N GLY A 51 -13.89 10.66 -17.63
CA GLY A 51 -12.95 11.72 -18.00
C GLY A 51 -12.20 12.38 -16.84
N LYS A 52 -12.69 12.30 -15.60
CA LYS A 52 -12.04 12.91 -14.42
C LYS A 52 -10.88 12.06 -13.88
N LYS A 53 -10.89 10.75 -14.15
CA LYS A 53 -9.83 9.81 -13.76
C LYS A 53 -8.50 10.15 -14.45
N ASN A 54 -8.57 10.52 -15.73
CA ASN A 54 -7.40 10.86 -16.55
C ASN A 54 -6.77 12.19 -16.13
N LYS A 55 -7.58 13.18 -15.72
CA LYS A 55 -7.09 14.49 -15.24
C LYS A 55 -6.36 14.40 -13.89
N MET A 56 -6.71 13.43 -13.05
CA MET A 56 -6.04 13.19 -11.76
C MET A 56 -4.68 12.49 -11.90
N MET A 57 -4.51 11.70 -12.97
CA MET A 57 -3.25 11.02 -13.32
C MET A 57 -2.11 12.03 -13.60
N SER A 58 -2.43 13.17 -14.22
CA SER A 58 -1.45 14.18 -14.66
C SER A 58 -0.72 14.94 -13.53
N LYS A 59 -1.17 14.85 -12.27
CA LYS A 59 -0.53 15.55 -11.13
C LYS A 59 0.42 14.66 -10.31
N ASN A 60 0.51 13.37 -10.66
CA ASN A 60 1.24 12.37 -9.87
C ASN A 60 2.59 11.98 -10.47
N THR A 61 3.19 12.76 -11.36
CA THR A 61 4.50 12.40 -11.93
C THR A 61 5.55 12.37 -10.81
N LEU A 62 6.12 11.19 -10.58
CA LEU A 62 7.41 11.03 -9.90
C LEU A 62 8.45 11.27 -11.00
N THR A 63 9.39 12.21 -10.81
CA THR A 63 10.45 12.46 -11.78
C THR A 63 11.39 11.24 -11.83
N VAL A 64 11.07 10.30 -12.70
CA VAL A 64 11.94 9.18 -13.08
C VAL A 64 12.68 9.63 -14.34
N GLY A 65 14.01 9.63 -14.28
CA GLY A 65 14.88 9.97 -15.42
C GLY A 65 14.58 9.07 -16.63
N PRO A 66 14.63 9.59 -17.86
CA PRO A 66 14.29 8.84 -19.04
C PRO A 66 15.46 7.93 -19.44
N ASP A 67 15.48 6.70 -18.95
CA ASP A 67 16.37 5.68 -19.52
C ASP A 67 15.63 4.87 -20.60
N ASN A 68 16.10 5.10 -21.83
CA ASN A 68 16.00 4.24 -23.00
C ASN A 68 14.60 4.02 -23.59
N GLN A 69 14.01 5.08 -24.13
CA GLN A 69 13.08 4.94 -25.26
C GLN A 69 13.88 4.63 -26.53
N LYS A 70 13.94 3.34 -26.90
CA LYS A 70 14.28 2.92 -28.26
C LYS A 70 13.21 3.50 -29.19
N LYS A 71 13.60 4.57 -29.90
CA LYS A 71 12.84 5.23 -30.96
C LYS A 71 12.60 4.21 -32.08
N LEU A 72 11.36 3.73 -32.24
CA LEU A 72 10.95 3.03 -33.45
C LEU A 72 10.56 4.13 -34.44
N GLU A 73 11.44 4.42 -35.39
CA GLU A 73 11.12 5.28 -36.52
C GLU A 73 10.32 4.48 -37.54
N ASP A 74 9.07 4.90 -37.76
CA ASP A 74 8.28 4.54 -38.93
C ASP A 74 9.02 4.99 -40.19
N ASN A 75 9.49 4.04 -40.98
CA ASN A 75 9.85 4.29 -42.37
C ASN A 75 8.99 3.40 -43.25
N SER A 76 7.97 4.01 -43.85
CA SER A 76 7.27 3.46 -45.00
C SER A 76 8.27 3.26 -46.14
N ARG A 77 8.27 2.08 -46.77
CA ARG A 77 8.48 1.90 -48.21
C ARG A 77 8.14 0.45 -48.61
N ASN A 78 7.44 0.39 -49.74
CA ASN A 78 6.78 -0.74 -50.36
C ASN A 78 7.79 -1.54 -51.22
N SER A 79 7.76 -2.89 -51.20
CA SER A 79 7.88 -3.79 -52.38
C SER A 79 8.26 -5.23 -52.01
N ASP A 80 7.45 -6.17 -52.52
CA ASP A 80 7.82 -7.46 -53.11
C ASP A 80 8.41 -8.62 -52.29
N ARG A 81 7.50 -9.59 -52.06
CA ARG A 81 7.56 -10.99 -52.54
C ARG A 81 8.65 -11.94 -52.01
N LYS A 82 8.12 -12.91 -51.24
CA LYS A 82 8.55 -14.33 -51.09
C LYS A 82 9.86 -14.58 -50.33
N VAL A 83 9.78 -15.65 -49.52
CA VAL A 83 10.86 -16.30 -48.75
C VAL A 83 11.08 -15.69 -47.36
N SER A 84 10.26 -16.11 -46.38
CA SER A 84 10.77 -16.71 -45.12
C SER A 84 9.62 -17.14 -44.19
N LEU A 85 8.87 -18.18 -44.57
CA LEU A 85 7.92 -18.86 -43.68
C LEU A 85 8.59 -19.94 -42.82
N LYS A 86 9.94 -20.03 -42.83
CA LYS A 86 10.69 -21.06 -42.10
C LYS A 86 11.52 -20.51 -40.93
N THR A 87 11.74 -19.20 -40.84
CA THR A 87 12.45 -18.59 -39.70
C THR A 87 11.51 -18.26 -38.53
N GLU A 88 10.20 -18.21 -38.76
CA GLU A 88 9.21 -17.82 -37.74
C GLU A 88 8.88 -18.98 -36.77
N LEU A 89 8.98 -20.24 -37.20
CA LEU A 89 8.76 -21.40 -36.32
C LEU A 89 9.94 -21.71 -35.39
N GLN A 90 11.18 -21.37 -35.77
CA GLN A 90 12.35 -21.61 -34.92
C GLN A 90 12.53 -20.53 -33.84
N LYS A 91 12.13 -19.28 -34.12
CA LYS A 91 12.19 -18.18 -33.14
C LYS A 91 11.16 -18.32 -32.01
N ASN A 92 10.06 -19.03 -32.25
CA ASN A 92 9.02 -19.22 -31.23
C ASN A 92 9.36 -20.30 -30.20
N ALA A 93 10.29 -21.23 -30.49
CA ALA A 93 10.68 -22.26 -29.52
C ALA A 93 11.70 -21.75 -28.50
N ASP A 94 12.61 -20.86 -28.92
CA ASP A 94 13.64 -20.26 -28.04
C ASP A 94 13.10 -19.10 -27.18
N ASP A 95 11.94 -18.53 -27.55
CA ASP A 95 11.28 -17.45 -26.80
C ASP A 95 10.36 -18.01 -25.68
N ILE A 96 9.84 -19.24 -25.85
CA ILE A 96 8.99 -19.89 -24.84
C ILE A 96 9.78 -20.24 -23.58
N THR A 97 11.05 -20.64 -23.71
CA THR A 97 11.93 -20.97 -22.57
C THR A 97 12.58 -19.74 -21.90
N LYS A 98 12.42 -18.54 -22.47
CA LYS A 98 12.95 -17.28 -21.91
C LYS A 98 11.87 -16.41 -21.24
N SER A 99 10.64 -16.89 -21.15
CA SER A 99 9.51 -16.14 -20.59
C SER A 99 9.55 -16.03 -19.05
N GLU A 100 10.21 -16.94 -18.33
CA GLU A 100 10.33 -16.84 -16.87
C GLU A 100 11.33 -15.75 -16.42
N ASN A 101 12.24 -15.31 -17.32
CA ASN A 101 13.29 -14.33 -17.01
C ASN A 101 12.91 -12.87 -17.29
N ASN A 102 11.65 -12.58 -17.63
CA ASN A 102 11.20 -11.24 -18.03
C ASN A 102 10.36 -10.52 -16.97
N LEU A 103 10.23 -11.08 -15.77
CA LEU A 103 9.48 -10.44 -14.68
C LEU A 103 10.33 -9.34 -14.02
N PRO A 104 9.75 -8.15 -13.76
CA PRO A 104 10.50 -7.04 -13.18
C PRO A 104 10.89 -7.32 -11.73
N GLU A 105 12.11 -6.97 -11.35
CA GLU A 105 12.55 -7.00 -9.95
C GLU A 105 11.71 -6.07 -9.07
N LEU A 106 11.48 -6.45 -7.80
CA LEU A 106 10.78 -5.61 -6.83
C LEU A 106 11.66 -4.42 -6.42
N THR A 107 11.42 -3.29 -7.09
CA THR A 107 12.02 -1.98 -6.77
C THR A 107 10.93 -0.92 -6.70
N ILE A 108 11.20 0.22 -6.06
CA ILE A 108 10.23 1.33 -6.00
C ILE A 108 9.79 1.79 -7.41
N PRO A 109 10.71 2.02 -8.38
CA PRO A 109 10.32 2.41 -9.74
C PRO A 109 9.48 1.34 -10.44
N ASN A 110 9.85 0.06 -10.33
CA ASN A 110 9.12 -1.02 -10.98
C ASN A 110 7.72 -1.20 -10.37
N LEU A 111 7.61 -1.11 -9.05
CA LEU A 111 6.33 -1.16 -8.35
C LEU A 111 5.43 0.00 -8.77
N TYR A 112 5.95 1.22 -8.80
CA TYR A 112 5.19 2.39 -9.23
C TYR A 112 4.66 2.23 -10.67
N LYS A 113 5.53 1.75 -11.58
CA LYS A 113 5.17 1.46 -12.97
C LYS A 113 4.07 0.40 -13.06
N GLU A 114 4.17 -0.66 -12.27
CA GLU A 114 3.18 -1.74 -12.27
C GLU A 114 1.84 -1.30 -11.68
N ILE A 115 1.83 -0.45 -10.64
CA ILE A 115 0.60 0.15 -10.09
C ILE A 115 -0.14 0.95 -11.17
N ILE A 116 0.58 1.81 -11.91
CA ILE A 116 0.01 2.58 -13.01
C ILE A 116 -0.49 1.66 -14.12
N ARG A 117 0.29 0.65 -14.49
CA ARG A 117 -0.05 -0.33 -15.53
C ARG A 117 -1.37 -1.06 -15.24
N ASN A 118 -1.65 -1.35 -13.97
CA ASN A 118 -2.88 -1.99 -13.53
C ASN A 118 -4.08 -1.02 -13.41
N GLY A 119 -3.91 0.25 -13.78
CA GLY A 119 -4.98 1.26 -13.70
C GLY A 119 -5.40 1.60 -12.28
N ILE A 120 -4.51 1.37 -11.30
CA ILE A 120 -4.80 1.63 -9.89
C ILE A 120 -4.83 3.14 -9.65
N LEU A 121 -5.92 3.60 -9.04
CA LEU A 121 -6.14 5.00 -8.68
C LEU A 121 -5.20 5.42 -7.53
N TYR A 122 -4.82 6.70 -7.51
CA TYR A 122 -3.92 7.26 -6.48
C TYR A 122 -2.60 6.50 -6.33
N PRO A 123 -1.82 6.31 -7.43
CA PRO A 123 -0.66 5.43 -7.44
C PRO A 123 0.42 5.78 -6.41
N LYS A 124 0.63 7.08 -6.10
CA LYS A 124 1.57 7.49 -5.04
C LYS A 124 1.13 7.02 -3.65
N ILE A 125 -0.18 7.10 -3.35
CA ILE A 125 -0.72 6.62 -2.07
C ILE A 125 -0.59 5.10 -1.99
N VAL A 126 -0.93 4.39 -3.05
CA VAL A 126 -0.83 2.92 -3.08
C VAL A 126 0.63 2.45 -3.01
N LEU A 127 1.56 3.18 -3.62
CA LEU A 127 2.99 2.95 -3.46
C LEU A 127 3.42 3.11 -2.00
N ALA A 128 2.99 4.19 -1.34
CA ALA A 128 3.28 4.43 0.06
C ALA A 128 2.69 3.34 0.98
N GLN A 129 1.48 2.84 0.66
CA GLN A 129 0.91 1.67 1.35
C GLN A 129 1.84 0.47 1.23
N ALA A 130 2.25 0.09 0.02
CA ALA A 130 3.14 -1.06 -0.17
C ALA A 130 4.47 -0.90 0.58
N ILE A 131 5.08 0.29 0.57
CA ILE A 131 6.33 0.55 1.32
C ILE A 131 6.10 0.39 2.83
N LEU A 132 4.99 0.92 3.34
CA LEU A 132 4.62 0.84 4.76
C LEU A 132 4.34 -0.61 5.19
N GLU A 133 3.45 -1.32 4.49
CA GLU A 133 3.06 -2.71 4.79
C GLU A 133 4.24 -3.67 4.77
N THR A 134 5.19 -3.43 3.88
CA THR A 134 6.34 -4.33 3.70
C THR A 134 7.54 -3.95 4.56
N GLY A 135 7.50 -2.81 5.25
CA GLY A 135 8.67 -2.26 5.95
C GLY A 135 9.85 -2.08 4.99
N TRP A 136 9.64 -1.34 3.89
CA TRP A 136 10.63 -1.15 2.82
C TRP A 136 11.08 -2.47 2.17
N PHE A 137 10.13 -3.33 1.80
CA PHE A 137 10.34 -4.65 1.16
C PHE A 137 11.10 -5.69 2.00
N ARG A 138 11.19 -5.49 3.32
CA ARG A 138 11.96 -6.38 4.22
C ARG A 138 11.12 -7.47 4.85
N SER A 139 9.81 -7.28 4.96
CA SER A 139 8.91 -8.20 5.67
C SER A 139 8.93 -9.61 5.05
N SER A 140 8.76 -10.63 5.89
CA SER A 140 8.70 -12.02 5.43
C SER A 140 7.48 -12.29 4.53
N VAL A 141 6.35 -11.66 4.82
CA VAL A 141 5.13 -11.74 3.99
C VAL A 141 5.40 -11.14 2.60
N CYS A 142 6.14 -10.04 2.50
CA CYS A 142 6.58 -9.50 1.23
C CYS A 142 7.49 -10.47 0.47
N ARG A 143 8.56 -10.94 1.12
CA ARG A 143 9.62 -11.71 0.45
C ARG A 143 9.24 -13.14 0.11
N ASN A 144 8.49 -13.81 0.98
CA ASN A 144 8.22 -15.24 0.84
C ASN A 144 6.85 -15.52 0.21
N LYS A 145 5.88 -14.60 0.38
CA LYS A 145 4.51 -14.74 -0.15
C LYS A 145 4.23 -13.78 -1.29
N HIS A 146 5.20 -12.94 -1.65
CA HIS A 146 5.08 -11.90 -2.69
C HIS A 146 3.87 -10.98 -2.49
N ASN A 147 3.50 -10.73 -1.23
CA ASN A 147 2.29 -9.98 -0.87
C ASN A 147 2.66 -8.60 -0.34
N LEU A 148 2.58 -7.60 -1.22
CA LEU A 148 3.01 -6.22 -0.92
C LEU A 148 2.02 -5.44 -0.06
N PHE A 149 0.78 -5.90 0.04
CA PHE A 149 -0.32 -5.12 0.63
C PHE A 149 -0.91 -5.77 1.89
N GLY A 150 -0.26 -6.83 2.40
CA GLY A 150 -0.76 -7.56 3.57
C GLY A 150 -2.13 -8.20 3.34
N LEU A 151 -2.48 -8.54 2.10
CA LEU A 151 -3.84 -9.02 1.77
C LEU A 151 -4.10 -10.36 2.47
N THR A 152 -5.20 -10.46 3.21
CA THR A 152 -5.66 -11.68 3.88
C THR A 152 -6.94 -12.21 3.28
N ASN A 153 -7.13 -13.52 3.38
CA ASN A 153 -8.39 -14.16 3.06
C ASN A 153 -9.37 -13.93 4.22
N PRO A 154 -10.50 -13.24 4.01
CA PRO A 154 -11.42 -12.89 5.09
C PRO A 154 -12.10 -14.11 5.73
N ARG A 155 -12.15 -15.26 5.05
CA ARG A 155 -12.73 -16.49 5.60
C ARG A 155 -11.76 -17.25 6.51
N THR A 156 -10.46 -17.20 6.21
CA THR A 156 -9.45 -18.02 6.90
C THR A 156 -8.47 -17.19 7.74
N GLY A 157 -8.45 -15.86 7.58
CA GLY A 157 -7.48 -14.96 8.20
C GLY A 157 -6.06 -15.08 7.65
N LYS A 158 -5.78 -16.06 6.78
CA LYS A 158 -4.43 -16.31 6.26
C LYS A 158 -4.05 -15.29 5.17
N TYR A 159 -2.78 -14.89 5.14
CA TYR A 159 -2.24 -14.10 4.04
C TYR A 159 -2.38 -14.84 2.71
N TYR A 160 -2.76 -14.11 1.67
CA TYR A 160 -2.60 -14.59 0.30
C TYR A 160 -1.12 -14.77 -0.03
N GLU A 161 -0.84 -15.78 -0.85
CA GLU A 161 0.47 -16.08 -1.40
C GLU A 161 0.36 -15.96 -2.93
N PHE A 162 1.35 -15.31 -3.52
CA PHE A 162 1.43 -15.03 -4.94
C PHE A 162 2.72 -15.62 -5.50
N ASN A 163 2.74 -15.94 -6.79
CA ASN A 163 3.97 -16.44 -7.42
C ASN A 163 4.99 -15.33 -7.62
N HIS A 164 4.51 -14.10 -7.86
CA HIS A 164 5.34 -12.93 -8.07
C HIS A 164 4.66 -11.66 -7.52
N TRP A 165 5.45 -10.66 -7.13
CA TRP A 165 4.92 -9.47 -6.44
C TRP A 165 3.94 -8.67 -7.30
N THR A 166 4.09 -8.72 -8.63
CA THR A 166 3.19 -8.07 -9.59
C THR A 166 1.75 -8.59 -9.47
N GLU A 167 1.56 -9.86 -9.12
CA GLU A 167 0.23 -10.43 -8.89
C GLU A 167 -0.44 -9.81 -7.67
N SER A 168 0.31 -9.45 -6.63
CA SER A 168 -0.24 -8.76 -5.47
C SER A 168 -0.71 -7.33 -5.80
N VAL A 169 -0.08 -6.67 -6.76
CA VAL A 169 -0.54 -5.37 -7.31
C VAL A 169 -1.87 -5.54 -8.01
N ARG A 170 -2.00 -6.53 -8.90
CA ARG A 170 -3.28 -6.87 -9.54
C ARG A 170 -4.34 -7.27 -8.51
N ALA A 171 -3.96 -8.00 -7.46
CA ALA A 171 -4.84 -8.40 -6.38
C ALA A 171 -5.35 -7.19 -5.58
N TYR A 172 -4.52 -6.17 -5.35
CA TYR A 172 -4.96 -4.94 -4.69
C TYR A 172 -6.13 -4.28 -5.44
N TYR A 173 -6.04 -4.17 -6.77
CA TYR A 173 -7.13 -3.64 -7.58
C TYR A 173 -8.43 -4.44 -7.37
N THR A 174 -8.35 -5.76 -7.53
CA THR A 174 -9.52 -6.65 -7.52
C THR A 174 -10.10 -6.92 -6.13
N LYS A 175 -9.31 -6.78 -5.05
CA LYS A 175 -9.71 -7.12 -3.68
C LYS A 175 -9.90 -5.91 -2.77
N VAL A 176 -9.25 -4.80 -3.08
CA VAL A 176 -9.31 -3.57 -2.26
C VAL A 176 -9.96 -2.44 -3.06
N GLN A 177 -9.31 -2.02 -4.14
CA GLN A 177 -9.68 -0.76 -4.79
C GLN A 177 -10.99 -0.81 -5.58
N TYR A 178 -11.49 -1.99 -5.96
CA TYR A 178 -12.79 -2.14 -6.61
C TYR A 178 -13.96 -1.54 -5.78
N LYS A 179 -13.80 -1.46 -4.45
CA LYS A 179 -14.78 -0.85 -3.54
C LYS A 179 -14.76 0.68 -3.57
N TYR A 180 -13.72 1.29 -4.12
CA TYR A 180 -13.58 2.75 -4.18
C TYR A 180 -14.54 3.35 -5.22
N LYS A 181 -15.33 4.34 -4.79
CA LYS A 181 -16.33 5.01 -5.65
C LYS A 181 -16.05 6.49 -5.89
N GLY A 182 -14.89 6.99 -5.45
CA GLY A 182 -14.53 8.41 -5.50
C GLY A 182 -14.50 9.07 -4.11
N GLY A 183 -14.05 10.32 -4.06
CA GLY A 183 -13.89 11.08 -2.81
C GLY A 183 -12.43 11.28 -2.40
N ASN A 184 -12.17 11.43 -1.11
CA ASN A 184 -10.83 11.48 -0.54
C ASN A 184 -10.33 10.05 -0.30
N TYR A 185 -9.24 9.67 -0.97
CA TYR A 185 -8.74 8.29 -0.93
C TYR A 185 -8.23 7.87 0.46
N LEU A 186 -7.57 8.77 1.19
CA LEU A 186 -7.06 8.47 2.54
C LEU A 186 -8.19 8.29 3.56
N LEU A 187 -9.22 9.13 3.48
CA LEU A 187 -10.42 8.97 4.30
C LEU A 187 -11.12 7.64 3.97
N TRP A 188 -11.23 7.31 2.68
CA TRP A 188 -11.82 6.04 2.26
C TRP A 188 -11.06 4.83 2.81
N LEU A 189 -9.73 4.85 2.84
CA LEU A 189 -8.92 3.76 3.43
C LEU A 189 -9.24 3.54 4.91
N ASP A 190 -9.44 4.62 5.68
CA ASP A 190 -9.86 4.53 7.08
C ASP A 190 -11.32 4.05 7.22
N GLU A 191 -12.23 4.56 6.39
CA GLU A 191 -13.64 4.18 6.37
C GLU A 191 -13.84 2.68 6.10
N ILE A 192 -13.09 2.09 5.16
CA ILE A 192 -13.17 0.65 4.87
C ILE A 192 -12.45 -0.21 5.92
N GLY A 193 -11.74 0.40 6.87
CA GLY A 193 -10.94 -0.30 7.86
C GLY A 193 -9.79 -1.08 7.23
N TYR A 194 -9.07 -0.47 6.28
CA TYR A 194 -7.96 -1.14 5.59
C TYR A 194 -6.92 -1.70 6.57
N ALA A 195 -6.60 -0.93 7.61
CA ALA A 195 -5.74 -1.33 8.71
C ALA A 195 -6.43 -1.10 10.06
N GLU A 196 -6.03 -1.89 11.05
CA GLU A 196 -6.54 -1.79 12.42
C GLU A 196 -5.93 -0.60 13.18
N ASP A 197 -4.67 -0.24 12.91
CA ASP A 197 -3.99 0.88 13.57
C ASP A 197 -4.67 2.22 13.19
N PRO A 198 -5.23 2.97 14.17
CA PRO A 198 -5.86 4.26 13.89
C PRO A 198 -4.89 5.32 13.33
N ARG A 199 -3.58 5.09 13.45
CA ARG A 199 -2.54 5.99 12.94
C ARG A 199 -2.15 5.67 11.50
N TYR A 200 -2.73 4.63 10.88
CA TYR A 200 -2.36 4.16 9.56
C TYR A 200 -2.29 5.25 8.49
N VAL A 201 -3.33 6.08 8.38
CA VAL A 201 -3.37 7.21 7.42
C VAL A 201 -2.22 8.20 7.68
N ARG A 202 -1.91 8.46 8.96
CA ARG A 202 -0.80 9.34 9.33
C ARG A 202 0.55 8.75 8.93
N GLU A 203 0.74 7.44 9.11
CA GLU A 203 1.96 6.75 8.69
C GLU A 203 2.12 6.75 7.16
N ILE A 204 1.04 6.56 6.40
CA ILE A 204 1.05 6.74 4.92
C ILE A 204 1.53 8.15 4.56
N ILE A 205 1.01 9.19 5.22
CA ILE A 205 1.41 10.58 4.95
C ILE A 205 2.90 10.79 5.25
N GLN A 206 3.44 10.16 6.28
CA GLN A 206 4.88 10.23 6.56
C GLN A 206 5.70 9.59 5.44
N VAL A 207 5.31 8.39 4.97
CA VAL A 207 5.98 7.74 3.85
C VAL A 207 5.90 8.58 2.58
N LEU A 208 4.76 9.20 2.29
CA LEU A 208 4.57 10.10 1.16
C LEU A 208 5.46 11.35 1.20
N LYS A 209 5.94 11.77 2.38
CA LYS A 209 6.90 12.88 2.50
C LYS A 209 8.34 12.44 2.23
N LEU A 210 8.61 11.14 2.30
CA LEU A 210 9.95 10.57 2.09
C LEU A 210 10.21 10.18 0.64
N ILE A 211 9.17 10.03 -0.18
CA ILE A 211 9.23 9.57 -1.58
C ILE A 211 8.72 10.65 -2.54
#